data_AF-A0A968JQP8-F1
#
_entry.id   AF-A0A968JQP8-F1
#
_cell.length_a   1.000
_cell.length_b   1.000
_cell.length_c   1.000
_cell.angle_alpha   90.00
_cell.angle_beta   90.00
_cell.angle_gamma   90.00
#
_symmetry.space_group_name_H-M   'P 1'
#
loop_
_entity.id
_entity.type
_entity.pdbx_description
1 polymer ?
#
loop_
_entity_poly.entity_id
_entity_poly.type
_entity_poly.pdbx_seq_one_letter_code
_entity_poly.pdbx_strand_id
1 'polypeptide(L)'
;MLHCEPGHQVVRAYVTTPDRAGYKAEIVNLLKSKDQWFRPSDVCIAPDGSVFVADWYDPGVGGHKMGDVQRGRIYRIAPKKGNYTLPAFHLSTPESAVQALQNPNQARRYLAWTALNNMGASAENALLALYENGEPHLRARAFWLLANINKKYIQKALQDNELNIQLAAIRAAQYLDEPNLLAYLQPMATHEHPHIRREIALALRYQTSDEAAALWTTLANQYDGQDRWYLEALGIGADLNATKCFNAWKTKVGDQWNTPANREIVWRMRTPATLPMIAEILKDEQLNEKQIAHFF
;
A
#
# COMPACT_ATOMS: atom_id res chain seq x y z
N MET A 1 2.42 -8.74 -7.43
CA MET A 1 3.32 -8.09 -8.41
C MET A 1 3.94 -9.16 -9.31
N LEU A 2 4.07 -8.93 -10.62
CA LEU A 2 4.83 -9.79 -11.55
C LEU A 2 6.20 -9.17 -11.81
N HIS A 3 7.24 -9.98 -11.90
CA HIS A 3 8.63 -9.53 -12.04
C HIS A 3 9.41 -10.45 -12.98
N CYS A 4 9.97 -9.85 -14.03
CA CYS A 4 10.96 -10.47 -14.91
C CYS A 4 12.35 -10.35 -14.30
N GLU A 5 12.94 -11.47 -13.92
CA GLU A 5 14.26 -11.53 -13.30
C GLU A 5 15.24 -12.26 -14.24
N PRO A 6 15.93 -11.52 -15.14
CA PRO A 6 16.76 -12.10 -16.17
C PRO A 6 18.01 -12.80 -15.64
N GLY A 7 18.59 -12.33 -14.52
CA GLY A 7 19.77 -12.94 -13.93
C GLY A 7 19.50 -14.37 -13.43
N HIS A 8 18.30 -14.61 -12.92
CA HIS A 8 17.87 -15.93 -12.45
C HIS A 8 17.01 -16.70 -13.47
N GLN A 9 16.87 -16.19 -14.71
CA GLN A 9 16.11 -16.82 -15.79
C GLN A 9 14.66 -17.17 -15.36
N VAL A 10 13.99 -16.26 -14.66
CA VAL A 10 12.69 -16.52 -14.05
C VAL A 10 11.74 -15.33 -14.17
N VAL A 11 10.46 -15.64 -14.39
CA VAL A 11 9.35 -14.72 -14.15
C VAL A 11 8.65 -15.19 -12.89
N ARG A 12 8.56 -14.30 -11.90
CA ARG A 12 8.01 -14.60 -10.58
C ARG A 12 6.91 -13.63 -10.18
N ALA A 13 6.01 -14.11 -9.35
CA ALA A 13 5.02 -13.33 -8.66
C ALA A 13 5.38 -13.20 -7.17
N TYR A 14 4.98 -12.10 -6.56
CA TYR A 14 5.05 -11.90 -5.11
C TYR A 14 3.64 -11.80 -4.55
N VAL A 15 3.29 -12.74 -3.68
CA VAL A 15 2.01 -12.80 -2.97
C VAL A 15 2.24 -12.27 -1.57
N THR A 16 1.50 -11.23 -1.18
CA THR A 16 1.70 -10.56 0.11
C THR A 16 0.61 -10.90 1.12
N THR A 17 0.99 -11.13 2.37
CA THR A 17 0.06 -11.24 3.50
C THR A 17 0.38 -10.19 4.54
N PRO A 18 -0.62 -9.64 5.25
CA PRO A 18 -0.39 -8.79 6.42
C PRO A 18 0.58 -9.43 7.42
N ASP A 19 1.50 -8.64 7.97
CA ASP A 19 2.42 -9.05 9.03
C ASP A 19 2.70 -7.87 9.96
N ARG A 20 1.95 -7.82 11.08
CA ARG A 20 1.83 -6.62 11.92
C ARG A 20 1.41 -5.42 11.07
N ALA A 21 2.03 -4.25 11.17
CA ALA A 21 1.83 -3.12 10.27
C ALA A 21 2.56 -3.28 8.92
N GLY A 22 3.38 -4.30 8.74
CA GLY A 22 4.10 -4.59 7.50
C GLY A 22 3.40 -5.63 6.62
N TYR A 23 4.16 -6.19 5.69
CA TYR A 23 3.74 -7.34 4.89
C TYR A 23 4.87 -8.36 4.83
N LYS A 24 4.50 -9.64 4.77
CA LYS A 24 5.37 -10.72 4.28
C LYS A 24 5.04 -11.00 2.83
N ALA A 25 6.02 -11.48 2.07
CA ALA A 25 5.85 -11.83 0.67
C ALA A 25 6.39 -13.24 0.38
N GLU A 26 5.60 -14.04 -0.34
CA GLU A 26 6.01 -15.33 -0.89
C GLU A 26 6.35 -15.19 -2.38
N ILE A 27 7.42 -15.86 -2.81
CA ILE A 27 7.83 -15.91 -4.22
C ILE A 27 7.19 -17.12 -4.89
N VAL A 28 6.41 -16.87 -5.95
CA VAL A 28 5.83 -17.91 -6.80
C VAL A 28 6.46 -17.82 -8.19
N ASN A 29 7.19 -18.84 -8.62
CA ASN A 29 7.78 -18.86 -9.96
C ASN A 29 6.71 -19.23 -11.00
N LEU A 30 6.39 -18.32 -11.91
CA LEU A 30 5.40 -18.52 -12.97
C LEU A 30 6.02 -19.18 -14.21
N LEU A 31 7.24 -18.79 -14.54
CA LEU A 31 8.01 -19.35 -15.65
C LEU A 31 9.49 -19.37 -15.25
N LYS A 32 10.11 -20.55 -15.30
CA LYS A 32 11.55 -20.70 -15.09
C LYS A 32 12.14 -21.49 -16.25
N SER A 33 13.15 -20.93 -16.89
CA SER A 33 13.80 -21.57 -18.02
C SER A 33 15.05 -22.35 -17.59
N LYS A 34 15.40 -23.39 -18.35
CA LYS A 34 16.72 -24.04 -18.30
C LYS A 34 17.68 -23.47 -19.35
N ASP A 35 17.16 -22.67 -20.29
CA ASP A 35 17.94 -21.99 -21.29
C ASP A 35 18.65 -20.79 -20.65
N GLN A 36 19.99 -20.86 -20.65
CA GLN A 36 20.85 -19.85 -20.06
C GLN A 36 20.72 -18.48 -20.72
N TRP A 37 20.14 -18.39 -21.92
CA TRP A 37 19.95 -17.12 -22.65
C TRP A 37 18.51 -16.61 -22.51
N PHE A 38 17.68 -17.23 -21.68
CA PHE A 38 16.39 -16.67 -21.28
C PHE A 38 16.60 -15.39 -20.44
N ARG A 39 16.18 -14.26 -21.00
CA ARG A 39 16.26 -12.90 -20.48
C ARG A 39 14.88 -12.25 -20.55
N PRO A 40 13.94 -12.67 -19.68
CA PRO A 40 12.65 -12.01 -19.57
C PRO A 40 12.89 -10.53 -19.26
N SER A 41 12.32 -9.66 -20.08
CA SER A 41 12.55 -8.21 -20.03
C SER A 41 11.27 -7.45 -19.68
N ASP A 42 10.11 -7.97 -20.06
CA ASP A 42 8.82 -7.35 -19.76
C ASP A 42 7.71 -8.39 -19.56
N VAL A 43 6.68 -8.01 -18.81
CA VAL A 43 5.52 -8.84 -18.51
C VAL A 43 4.24 -8.02 -18.53
N CYS A 44 3.23 -8.50 -19.27
CA CYS A 44 1.92 -7.86 -19.32
C CYS A 44 0.78 -8.87 -19.21
N ILE A 45 -0.37 -8.41 -18.74
CA ILE A 45 -1.57 -9.23 -18.59
C ILE A 45 -2.48 -8.96 -19.78
N ALA A 46 -2.87 -10.00 -20.50
CA ALA A 46 -3.79 -9.92 -21.63
C ALA A 46 -5.25 -9.82 -21.18
N PRO A 47 -6.17 -9.40 -22.09
CA PRO A 47 -7.59 -9.28 -21.77
C PRO A 47 -8.30 -10.54 -21.25
N ASP A 48 -7.81 -11.73 -21.62
CA ASP A 48 -8.29 -13.03 -21.14
C ASP A 48 -7.68 -13.44 -19.78
N GLY A 49 -6.79 -12.63 -19.22
CA GLY A 49 -6.06 -12.92 -17.99
C GLY A 49 -4.79 -13.75 -18.18
N SER A 50 -4.46 -14.19 -19.40
CA SER A 50 -3.16 -14.80 -19.67
C SER A 50 -2.03 -13.78 -19.53
N VAL A 51 -0.83 -14.25 -19.22
CA VAL A 51 0.34 -13.39 -19.02
C VAL A 51 1.27 -13.55 -20.21
N PHE A 52 1.62 -12.45 -20.86
CA PHE A 52 2.62 -12.42 -21.90
C PHE A 52 3.96 -11.95 -21.34
N VAL A 53 5.04 -12.62 -21.73
CA VAL A 53 6.40 -12.31 -21.33
C VAL A 53 7.22 -12.06 -22.59
N ALA A 54 7.83 -10.88 -22.67
CA ALA A 54 8.85 -10.60 -23.65
C ALA A 54 10.20 -11.10 -23.13
N ASP A 55 10.94 -11.78 -23.98
CA ASP A 55 12.27 -12.29 -23.68
C ASP A 55 13.23 -11.90 -24.80
N TRP A 56 14.32 -11.25 -24.41
CA TRP A 56 15.31 -10.70 -25.33
C TRP A 56 16.25 -11.76 -25.93
N TYR A 57 16.31 -12.99 -25.40
CA TYR A 57 17.24 -14.04 -25.84
C TYR A 57 18.70 -13.58 -25.98
N ASP A 58 19.46 -13.49 -24.88
CA ASP A 58 20.83 -12.97 -24.91
C ASP A 58 21.74 -13.63 -23.86
N PRO A 59 23.04 -13.83 -24.18
CA PRO A 59 24.00 -14.40 -23.24
C PRO A 59 24.29 -13.50 -22.03
N GLY A 60 24.22 -12.18 -22.18
CA GLY A 60 24.49 -11.17 -21.15
C GLY A 60 23.23 -10.75 -20.36
N VAL A 61 23.45 -10.03 -19.26
CA VAL A 61 22.39 -9.36 -18.48
C VAL A 61 22.75 -7.88 -18.37
N GLY A 62 21.81 -7.00 -18.72
CA GLY A 62 22.00 -5.55 -18.65
C GLY A 62 22.56 -4.92 -19.93
N GLY A 63 22.45 -3.59 -20.03
CA GLY A 63 22.70 -2.84 -21.27
C GLY A 63 24.17 -2.66 -21.67
N HIS A 64 25.13 -3.23 -20.93
CA HIS A 64 26.56 -2.97 -21.15
C HIS A 64 27.23 -3.92 -22.16
N LYS A 65 26.60 -5.06 -22.49
CA LYS A 65 27.12 -5.99 -23.49
C LYS A 65 26.02 -6.91 -24.03
N MET A 66 25.45 -6.54 -25.17
CA MET A 66 24.47 -7.35 -25.89
C MET A 66 25.19 -8.31 -26.83
N GLY A 67 24.97 -9.62 -26.65
CA GLY A 67 25.58 -10.67 -27.47
C GLY A 67 24.70 -11.11 -28.64
N ASP A 68 23.38 -10.93 -28.53
CA ASP A 68 22.41 -11.21 -29.59
C ASP A 68 21.39 -10.07 -29.68
N VAL A 69 21.41 -9.39 -30.83
CA VAL A 69 20.54 -8.24 -31.11
C VAL A 69 19.40 -8.58 -32.07
N GLN A 70 19.31 -9.83 -32.52
CA GLN A 70 18.44 -10.23 -33.63
C GLN A 70 17.27 -11.11 -33.17
N ARG A 71 17.46 -11.87 -32.10
CA ARG A 71 16.47 -12.85 -31.63
C ARG A 71 15.71 -12.33 -30.42
N GLY A 72 14.53 -12.91 -30.24
CA GLY A 72 13.66 -12.67 -29.11
C GLY A 72 12.54 -13.70 -29.10
N ARG A 73 11.87 -13.84 -27.97
CA ARG A 73 10.77 -14.78 -27.78
C ARG A 73 9.62 -14.10 -27.07
N ILE A 74 8.40 -14.52 -27.40
CA ILE A 74 7.20 -14.14 -26.67
C ILE A 74 6.63 -15.42 -26.07
N TYR A 75 6.51 -15.45 -24.75
CA TYR A 75 5.85 -16.53 -24.04
C TYR A 75 4.44 -16.09 -23.64
N ARG A 76 3.48 -16.99 -23.75
CA ARG A 76 2.15 -16.85 -23.14
C ARG A 76 2.03 -17.87 -22.02
N ILE A 77 1.84 -17.40 -20.80
CA ILE A 77 1.54 -18.20 -19.61
C ILE A 77 0.02 -18.19 -19.44
N ALA A 78 -0.58 -19.37 -19.57
CA ALA A 78 -2.02 -19.57 -19.46
C ALA A 78 -2.33 -20.95 -18.86
N PRO A 79 -3.55 -21.18 -18.32
CA PRO A 79 -3.98 -22.52 -17.91
C PRO A 79 -3.84 -23.54 -19.05
N LYS A 80 -3.51 -24.79 -18.72
CA LYS A 80 -3.22 -25.86 -19.71
C LYS A 80 -4.34 -26.08 -20.75
N LYS A 81 -5.58 -25.78 -20.39
CA LYS A 81 -6.76 -25.86 -21.27
C LYS A 81 -7.36 -24.46 -21.39
N GLY A 82 -6.97 -23.71 -22.42
CA GLY A 82 -7.46 -22.35 -22.65
C GLY A 82 -6.93 -21.73 -23.94
N ASN A 83 -7.79 -21.63 -24.96
CA ASN A 83 -7.49 -20.84 -26.15
C ASN A 83 -7.43 -19.35 -25.78
N TYR A 84 -6.63 -18.57 -26.52
CA TYR A 84 -6.67 -17.12 -26.39
C TYR A 84 -8.05 -16.63 -26.82
N THR A 85 -8.70 -15.86 -25.97
CA THR A 85 -9.97 -15.22 -26.28
C THR A 85 -9.82 -13.72 -26.09
N LEU A 86 -10.63 -12.96 -26.81
CA LEU A 86 -10.72 -11.52 -26.61
C LEU A 86 -12.12 -11.25 -26.07
N PRO A 87 -12.28 -11.08 -24.74
CA PRO A 87 -13.59 -10.78 -24.18
C PRO A 87 -14.17 -9.51 -24.82
N ALA A 88 -15.50 -9.48 -24.97
CA ALA A 88 -16.20 -8.30 -25.45
C ALA A 88 -15.82 -7.06 -24.62
N PHE A 89 -15.78 -5.90 -25.27
CA PHE A 89 -15.33 -4.65 -24.66
C PHE A 89 -16.23 -3.51 -25.11
N HIS A 90 -17.17 -3.13 -24.24
CA HIS A 90 -18.17 -2.10 -24.48
C HIS A 90 -18.15 -1.09 -23.33
N LEU A 91 -18.24 0.18 -23.66
CA LEU A 91 -18.11 1.29 -22.71
C LEU A 91 -19.26 2.33 -22.83
N SER A 92 -20.30 1.99 -23.58
CA SER A 92 -21.37 2.93 -23.94
C SER A 92 -22.41 3.13 -22.85
N THR A 93 -22.49 2.23 -21.87
CA THR A 93 -23.41 2.32 -20.73
C THR A 93 -22.67 2.09 -19.41
N PRO A 94 -23.20 2.56 -18.27
CA PRO A 94 -22.63 2.25 -16.97
C PRO A 94 -22.38 0.77 -16.72
N GLU A 95 -23.33 -0.11 -17.05
CA GLU A 95 -23.25 -1.55 -16.79
C GLU A 95 -22.14 -2.20 -17.62
N SER A 96 -22.05 -1.86 -18.90
CA SER A 96 -21.01 -2.38 -19.80
C SER A 96 -19.62 -1.87 -19.40
N ALA A 97 -19.51 -0.61 -18.99
CA ALA A 97 -18.26 -0.05 -18.51
C ALA A 97 -17.85 -0.64 -17.14
N VAL A 98 -18.78 -0.90 -16.23
CA VAL A 98 -18.51 -1.60 -14.96
C VAL A 98 -18.07 -3.05 -15.21
N GLN A 99 -18.66 -3.74 -16.19
CA GLN A 99 -18.18 -5.06 -16.61
C GLN A 99 -16.74 -4.99 -17.13
N ALA A 100 -16.42 -3.97 -17.93
CA ALA A 100 -15.08 -3.75 -18.45
C ALA A 100 -14.05 -3.38 -17.35
N LEU A 101 -14.48 -2.66 -16.29
CA LEU A 101 -13.64 -2.30 -15.13
C LEU A 101 -13.12 -3.53 -14.36
N GLN A 102 -13.82 -4.67 -14.46
CA GLN A 102 -13.42 -5.91 -13.81
C GLN A 102 -12.27 -6.62 -14.54
N ASN A 103 -11.96 -6.24 -15.78
CA ASN A 103 -10.97 -6.92 -16.61
C ASN A 103 -9.55 -6.96 -15.95
N PRO A 104 -8.78 -8.05 -16.07
CA PRO A 104 -7.43 -8.13 -15.49
C PRO A 104 -6.36 -7.33 -16.26
N ASN A 105 -6.60 -6.93 -17.51
CA ASN A 105 -5.71 -6.08 -18.30
C ASN A 105 -5.82 -4.60 -17.87
N GLN A 106 -4.67 -3.97 -17.59
CA GLN A 106 -4.61 -2.57 -17.13
C GLN A 106 -5.19 -1.57 -18.13
N ALA A 107 -4.88 -1.71 -19.42
CA ALA A 107 -5.34 -0.76 -20.45
C ALA A 107 -6.87 -0.77 -20.58
N ARG A 108 -7.49 -1.97 -20.59
CA ARG A 108 -8.95 -2.11 -20.59
C ARG A 108 -9.59 -1.52 -19.35
N ARG A 109 -9.00 -1.75 -18.17
CA ARG A 109 -9.49 -1.13 -16.93
C ARG A 109 -9.40 0.38 -16.95
N TYR A 110 -8.29 0.92 -17.45
CA TYR A 110 -8.10 2.37 -17.53
C TYR A 110 -9.17 3.00 -18.43
N LEU A 111 -9.39 2.44 -19.63
CA LEU A 111 -10.44 2.90 -20.53
C LEU A 111 -11.85 2.81 -19.91
N ALA A 112 -12.14 1.72 -19.18
CA ALA A 112 -13.39 1.57 -18.45
C ALA A 112 -13.55 2.60 -17.32
N TRP A 113 -12.48 2.81 -16.54
CA TRP A 113 -12.45 3.81 -15.48
C TRP A 113 -12.66 5.22 -16.05
N THR A 114 -12.01 5.58 -17.17
CA THR A 114 -12.19 6.86 -17.84
C THR A 114 -13.64 7.06 -18.30
N ALA A 115 -14.24 6.03 -18.91
CA ALA A 115 -15.65 6.09 -19.33
C ALA A 115 -16.58 6.31 -18.12
N LEU A 116 -16.42 5.52 -17.06
CA LEU A 116 -17.23 5.64 -15.83
C LEU A 116 -17.04 6.99 -15.13
N ASN A 117 -15.81 7.50 -15.10
CA ASN A 117 -15.52 8.81 -14.54
C ASN A 117 -16.23 9.93 -15.33
N ASN A 118 -16.22 9.84 -16.67
CA ASN A 118 -16.94 10.78 -17.54
C ASN A 118 -18.47 10.67 -17.39
N MET A 119 -19.00 9.48 -17.11
CA MET A 119 -20.42 9.26 -16.84
C MET A 119 -20.87 9.89 -15.51
N GLY A 120 -19.96 10.04 -14.53
CA GLY A 120 -20.24 10.66 -13.25
C GLY A 120 -21.39 9.98 -12.50
N ALA A 121 -22.32 10.77 -11.98
CA ALA A 121 -23.46 10.30 -11.19
C ALA A 121 -24.34 9.26 -11.92
N SER A 122 -24.39 9.27 -13.25
CA SER A 122 -25.16 8.26 -14.01
C SER A 122 -24.62 6.83 -13.84
N ALA A 123 -23.34 6.68 -13.47
CA ALA A 123 -22.72 5.39 -13.20
C ALA A 123 -22.86 4.91 -11.75
N GLU A 124 -23.38 5.73 -10.84
CA GLU A 124 -23.39 5.47 -9.40
C GLU A 124 -24.06 4.13 -9.06
N ASN A 125 -25.24 3.85 -9.63
CA ASN A 125 -25.98 2.61 -9.34
C ASN A 125 -25.23 1.35 -9.80
N ALA A 126 -24.65 1.37 -11.01
CA ALA A 126 -23.89 0.24 -11.54
C ALA A 126 -22.60 0.00 -10.74
N LEU A 127 -21.93 1.07 -10.33
CA LEU A 127 -20.74 1.00 -9.48
C LEU A 127 -21.09 0.48 -8.08
N LEU A 128 -22.20 0.93 -7.50
CA LEU A 128 -22.67 0.48 -6.20
C LEU A 128 -22.98 -1.02 -6.22
N ALA A 129 -23.62 -1.52 -7.27
CA ALA A 129 -23.86 -2.95 -7.44
C ALA A 129 -22.55 -3.76 -7.43
N LEU A 130 -21.48 -3.29 -8.08
CA LEU A 130 -20.17 -3.94 -8.03
C LEU A 130 -19.51 -3.82 -6.65
N TYR A 131 -19.65 -2.66 -5.98
CA TYR A 131 -19.11 -2.45 -4.64
C TYR A 131 -19.75 -3.36 -3.58
N GLU A 132 -21.04 -3.66 -3.71
CA GLU A 132 -21.78 -4.47 -2.73
C GLU A 132 -21.64 -5.97 -2.95
N ASN A 133 -21.49 -6.42 -4.21
CA ASN A 133 -21.55 -7.84 -4.57
C ASN A 133 -20.26 -8.42 -5.14
N GLY A 134 -19.24 -7.58 -5.42
CA GLY A 134 -18.00 -8.02 -6.06
C GLY A 134 -17.00 -8.70 -5.11
N GLU A 135 -15.95 -9.27 -5.68
CA GLU A 135 -14.76 -9.68 -4.91
C GLU A 135 -14.04 -8.44 -4.32
N PRO A 136 -13.36 -8.55 -3.17
CA PRO A 136 -12.72 -7.41 -2.49
C PRO A 136 -11.93 -6.46 -3.40
N HIS A 137 -11.11 -7.00 -4.30
CA HIS A 137 -10.28 -6.22 -5.22
C HIS A 137 -11.09 -5.55 -6.34
N LEU A 138 -12.27 -6.07 -6.70
CA LEU A 138 -13.20 -5.45 -7.65
C LEU A 138 -14.03 -4.38 -6.96
N ARG A 139 -14.49 -4.64 -5.73
CA ARG A 139 -15.17 -3.66 -4.87
C ARG A 139 -14.30 -2.42 -4.69
N ALA A 140 -13.01 -2.59 -4.41
CA ALA A 140 -12.05 -1.49 -4.29
C ALA A 140 -11.94 -0.64 -5.57
N ARG A 141 -12.06 -1.23 -6.77
CA ARG A 141 -12.06 -0.47 -8.04
C ARG A 141 -13.32 0.40 -8.17
N ALA A 142 -14.48 -0.16 -7.84
CA ALA A 142 -15.74 0.56 -7.86
C ALA A 142 -15.75 1.69 -6.80
N PHE A 143 -15.24 1.40 -5.61
CA PHE A 143 -15.13 2.34 -4.50
C PHE A 143 -14.46 3.66 -4.89
N TRP A 144 -13.32 3.63 -5.57
CA TRP A 144 -12.62 4.87 -5.96
C TRP A 144 -13.45 5.78 -6.85
N LEU A 145 -14.23 5.21 -7.77
CA LEU A 145 -15.16 5.98 -8.61
C LEU A 145 -16.35 6.49 -7.79
N LEU A 146 -16.92 5.64 -6.92
CA LEU A 146 -18.01 6.03 -6.03
C LEU A 146 -17.62 7.20 -5.11
N ALA A 147 -16.47 7.12 -4.45
CA ALA A 147 -15.97 8.17 -3.57
C ALA A 147 -15.72 9.49 -4.31
N ASN A 148 -15.29 9.43 -5.58
CA ASN A 148 -15.12 10.60 -6.44
C ASN A 148 -16.48 11.22 -6.85
N ILE A 149 -17.50 10.38 -7.07
CA ILE A 149 -18.87 10.85 -7.35
C ILE A 149 -19.49 11.48 -6.10
N ASN A 150 -19.38 10.81 -4.95
CA ASN A 150 -19.98 11.27 -3.71
C ASN A 150 -19.17 10.80 -2.48
N LYS A 151 -18.72 11.75 -1.67
CA LYS A 151 -17.91 11.51 -0.48
C LYS A 151 -18.60 10.66 0.58
N LYS A 152 -19.94 10.52 0.56
CA LYS A 152 -20.68 9.60 1.46
C LYS A 152 -20.14 8.16 1.43
N TYR A 153 -19.58 7.74 0.29
CA TYR A 153 -19.02 6.41 0.12
C TYR A 153 -17.72 6.21 0.90
N ILE A 154 -16.99 7.28 1.24
CA ILE A 154 -15.83 7.22 2.15
C ILE A 154 -16.30 6.70 3.50
N GLN A 155 -17.34 7.30 4.08
CA GLN A 155 -17.89 6.87 5.37
C GLN A 155 -18.43 5.42 5.31
N LYS A 156 -19.12 5.04 4.23
CA LYS A 156 -19.59 3.65 4.03
C LYS A 156 -18.42 2.67 4.00
N ALA A 157 -17.31 3.02 3.34
CA ALA A 157 -16.13 2.16 3.21
C ALA A 157 -15.27 2.09 4.48
N LEU A 158 -15.26 3.11 5.33
CA LEU A 158 -14.62 3.04 6.66
C LEU A 158 -15.32 2.03 7.58
N GLN A 159 -16.62 1.79 7.37
CA GLN A 159 -17.44 0.82 8.11
C GLN A 159 -17.46 -0.57 7.47
N ASP A 160 -16.68 -0.80 6.42
CA ASP A 160 -16.61 -2.09 5.74
C ASP A 160 -15.90 -3.14 6.60
N ASN A 161 -16.24 -4.42 6.39
CA ASN A 161 -15.58 -5.54 7.08
C ASN A 161 -14.28 -5.96 6.39
N GLU A 162 -14.03 -5.52 5.15
CA GLU A 162 -12.80 -5.81 4.44
C GLU A 162 -11.72 -4.76 4.74
N LEU A 163 -10.63 -5.19 5.37
CA LEU A 163 -9.50 -4.34 5.74
C LEU A 163 -8.98 -3.49 4.57
N ASN A 164 -8.85 -4.07 3.37
CA ASN A 164 -8.32 -3.33 2.23
C ASN A 164 -9.26 -2.22 1.73
N ILE A 165 -10.58 -2.36 1.97
CA ILE A 165 -11.56 -1.33 1.64
C ILE A 165 -11.51 -0.20 2.67
N GLN A 166 -11.39 -0.52 3.95
CA GLN A 166 -11.18 0.48 5.01
C GLN A 166 -9.89 1.30 4.77
N LEU A 167 -8.79 0.63 4.39
CA LEU A 167 -7.53 1.29 4.02
C LEU A 167 -7.68 2.20 2.79
N ALA A 168 -8.42 1.75 1.77
CA ALA A 168 -8.73 2.57 0.61
C ALA A 168 -9.56 3.80 1.01
N ALA A 169 -10.47 3.66 1.97
CA ALA A 169 -11.29 4.76 2.48
C ALA A 169 -10.46 5.84 3.19
N ILE A 170 -9.48 5.44 4.02
CA ILE A 170 -8.54 6.38 4.66
C ILE A 170 -7.76 7.19 3.60
N ARG A 171 -7.26 6.52 2.56
CA ARG A 171 -6.56 7.18 1.45
C ARG A 171 -7.49 8.10 0.67
N ALA A 172 -8.72 7.66 0.39
CA ALA A 172 -9.71 8.47 -0.30
C ALA A 172 -10.08 9.72 0.51
N ALA A 173 -10.24 9.61 1.83
CA ALA A 173 -10.46 10.76 2.72
C ALA A 173 -9.31 11.76 2.60
N GLN A 174 -8.06 11.30 2.59
CA GLN A 174 -6.89 12.15 2.44
C GLN A 174 -6.86 12.90 1.09
N TYR A 175 -7.21 12.24 -0.01
CA TYR A 175 -7.11 12.84 -1.34
C TYR A 175 -8.35 13.63 -1.76
N LEU A 176 -9.54 13.22 -1.34
CA LEU A 176 -10.81 13.78 -1.83
C LEU A 176 -11.46 14.73 -0.82
N ASP A 177 -11.17 14.59 0.48
CA ASP A 177 -11.85 15.35 1.54
C ASP A 177 -10.91 15.74 2.70
N GLU A 178 -9.71 16.19 2.34
CA GLU A 178 -8.64 16.57 3.27
C GLU A 178 -9.08 17.49 4.42
N PRO A 179 -9.93 18.52 4.21
CA PRO A 179 -10.39 19.37 5.31
C PRO A 179 -11.17 18.63 6.41
N ASN A 180 -11.79 17.49 6.09
CA ASN A 180 -12.53 16.66 7.03
C ASN A 180 -11.75 15.40 7.44
N LEU A 181 -10.48 15.25 7.02
CA LEU A 181 -9.67 14.05 7.22
C LEU A 181 -9.69 13.59 8.68
N LEU A 182 -9.39 14.49 9.63
CA LEU A 182 -9.33 14.13 11.05
C LEU A 182 -10.66 13.56 11.59
N ALA A 183 -11.80 14.03 11.09
CA ALA A 183 -13.12 13.52 11.49
C ALA A 183 -13.33 12.06 11.05
N TYR A 184 -12.80 11.66 9.88
CA TYR A 184 -12.81 10.27 9.44
C TYR A 184 -11.84 9.40 10.23
N LEU A 185 -10.67 9.93 10.59
CA LEU A 185 -9.61 9.16 11.22
C LEU A 185 -9.81 8.92 12.72
N GLN A 186 -10.35 9.91 13.44
CA GLN A 186 -10.52 9.85 14.90
C GLN A 186 -11.24 8.58 15.40
N PRO A 187 -12.38 8.16 14.80
CA PRO A 187 -13.08 6.95 15.24
C PRO A 187 -12.27 5.65 15.03
N MET A 188 -11.29 5.66 14.12
CA MET A 188 -10.46 4.49 13.79
C MET A 188 -9.09 4.49 14.47
N ALA A 189 -8.78 5.52 15.28
CA ALA A 189 -7.48 5.71 15.90
C ALA A 189 -7.02 4.52 16.77
N THR A 190 -7.97 3.85 17.41
CA THR A 190 -7.75 2.68 18.29
C THR A 190 -8.16 1.36 17.64
N HIS A 191 -8.29 1.33 16.30
CA HIS A 191 -8.67 0.13 15.57
C HIS A 191 -7.68 -1.01 15.86
N GLU A 192 -8.19 -2.23 16.03
CA GLU A 192 -7.38 -3.41 16.40
C GLU A 192 -6.29 -3.73 15.37
N HIS A 193 -6.61 -3.55 14.09
CA HIS A 193 -5.72 -3.90 13.01
C HIS A 193 -4.58 -2.88 12.84
N PRO A 194 -3.30 -3.28 12.98
CA PRO A 194 -2.15 -2.37 12.90
C PRO A 194 -2.00 -1.67 11.55
N HIS A 195 -2.47 -2.28 10.45
CA HIS A 195 -2.52 -1.61 9.15
C HIS A 195 -3.39 -0.34 9.14
N ILE A 196 -4.52 -0.35 9.84
CA ILE A 196 -5.39 0.83 9.96
C ILE A 196 -4.64 1.92 10.73
N ARG A 197 -4.10 1.58 11.90
CA ARG A 197 -3.32 2.55 12.70
C ARG A 197 -2.12 3.11 11.94
N ARG A 198 -1.41 2.28 11.16
CA ARG A 198 -0.32 2.69 10.29
C ARG A 198 -0.81 3.66 9.20
N GLU A 199 -1.90 3.34 8.53
CA GLU A 199 -2.45 4.18 7.46
C GLU A 199 -2.92 5.54 8.00
N ILE A 200 -3.55 5.55 9.19
CA ILE A 200 -3.88 6.79 9.91
C ILE A 200 -2.60 7.58 10.20
N ALA A 201 -1.57 6.96 10.77
CA ALA A 201 -0.31 7.64 11.07
C ALA A 201 0.29 8.30 9.82
N LEU A 202 0.32 7.60 8.68
CA LEU A 202 0.81 8.14 7.42
C LEU A 202 -0.06 9.31 6.90
N ALA A 203 -1.38 9.22 7.05
CA ALA A 203 -2.31 10.26 6.63
C ALA A 203 -2.12 11.58 7.39
N LEU A 204 -1.58 11.53 8.62
CA LEU A 204 -1.29 12.71 9.45
C LEU A 204 -0.09 13.54 9.00
N ARG A 205 0.73 13.07 8.05
CA ARG A 205 2.00 13.73 7.67
C ARG A 205 1.88 15.23 7.39
N TYR A 206 0.79 15.65 6.76
CA TYR A 206 0.57 17.05 6.38
C TYR A 206 -0.37 17.80 7.34
N GLN A 207 -0.83 17.15 8.42
CA GLN A 207 -1.75 17.70 9.40
C GLN A 207 -0.98 18.35 10.55
N THR A 208 -1.04 19.68 10.66
CA THR A 208 -0.23 20.46 11.61
C THR A 208 -1.01 20.98 12.82
N SER A 209 -2.31 20.69 12.89
CA SER A 209 -3.19 21.15 13.98
C SER A 209 -2.89 20.45 15.32
N ASP A 210 -3.43 20.99 16.40
CA ASP A 210 -3.26 20.40 17.74
C ASP A 210 -4.07 19.11 17.87
N GLU A 211 -5.22 19.03 17.20
CA GLU A 211 -6.05 17.82 17.10
C GLU A 211 -5.30 16.70 16.37
N ALA A 212 -4.53 17.03 15.32
CA ALA A 212 -3.69 16.06 14.63
C ALA A 212 -2.57 15.52 15.52
N ALA A 213 -1.92 16.39 16.32
CA ALA A 213 -0.91 15.98 17.29
C ALA A 213 -1.49 15.10 18.42
N ALA A 214 -2.73 15.38 18.86
CA ALA A 214 -3.45 14.56 19.83
C ALA A 214 -3.83 13.18 19.25
N LEU A 215 -4.26 13.14 17.99
CA LEU A 215 -4.54 11.89 17.29
C LEU A 215 -3.25 11.07 17.07
N TRP A 216 -2.16 11.71 16.67
CA TRP A 216 -0.84 11.07 16.60
C TRP A 216 -0.41 10.48 17.94
N THR A 217 -0.61 11.22 19.04
CA THR A 217 -0.33 10.75 20.40
C THR A 217 -1.12 9.49 20.75
N THR A 218 -2.40 9.43 20.33
CA THR A 218 -3.24 8.24 20.52
C THR A 218 -2.67 7.01 19.81
N LEU A 219 -2.10 7.19 18.60
CA LEU A 219 -1.43 6.11 17.87
C LEU A 219 -0.12 5.72 18.55
N ALA A 220 0.73 6.71 18.90
CA ALA A 220 2.02 6.45 19.53
C ALA A 220 1.90 5.69 20.85
N ASN A 221 0.87 5.95 21.65
CA ASN A 221 0.60 5.23 22.91
C ASN A 221 0.18 3.76 22.73
N GLN A 222 -0.15 3.34 21.50
CA GLN A 222 -0.47 1.95 21.17
C GLN A 222 0.74 1.18 20.63
N TYR A 223 1.91 1.81 20.54
CA TYR A 223 3.13 1.15 20.12
C TYR A 223 3.67 0.26 21.24
N ASP A 224 3.92 -1.02 20.91
CA ASP A 224 4.33 -2.06 21.86
C ASP A 224 5.85 -2.28 21.94
N GLY A 225 6.64 -1.53 21.15
CA GLY A 225 8.09 -1.71 21.07
C GLY A 225 8.57 -2.73 20.04
N GLN A 226 7.67 -3.41 19.31
CA GLN A 226 8.04 -4.57 18.48
C GLN A 226 7.88 -4.36 16.98
N ASP A 227 6.91 -3.54 16.57
CA ASP A 227 6.59 -3.36 15.16
C ASP A 227 7.35 -2.19 14.53
N ARG A 228 8.49 -2.48 13.90
CA ARG A 228 9.29 -1.47 13.19
C ARG A 228 8.49 -0.71 12.13
N TRP A 229 7.59 -1.37 11.40
CA TRP A 229 6.81 -0.70 10.35
C TRP A 229 5.83 0.31 10.94
N TYR A 230 5.28 0.01 12.12
CA TYR A 230 4.43 0.95 12.82
C TYR A 230 5.22 2.15 13.38
N LEU A 231 6.39 1.90 13.98
CA LEU A 231 7.29 2.95 14.46
C LEU A 231 7.71 3.90 13.33
N GLU A 232 8.08 3.36 12.17
CA GLU A 232 8.45 4.18 11.02
C GLU A 232 7.25 5.00 10.49
N ALA A 233 6.05 4.43 10.48
CA ALA A 233 4.85 5.16 10.09
C ALA A 233 4.52 6.31 11.05
N LEU A 234 4.70 6.12 12.35
CA LEU A 234 4.58 7.19 13.34
C LEU A 234 5.58 8.31 13.06
N GLY A 235 6.83 7.97 12.77
CA GLY A 235 7.86 8.94 12.43
C GLY A 235 7.60 9.69 11.11
N ILE A 236 7.16 9.00 10.06
CA ILE A 236 6.76 9.63 8.78
C ILE A 236 5.53 10.54 8.98
N GLY A 237 4.55 10.08 9.76
CA GLY A 237 3.35 10.82 10.09
C GLY A 237 3.59 12.09 10.89
N ALA A 238 4.66 12.14 11.68
CA ALA A 238 5.03 13.32 12.44
C ALA A 238 6.05 14.23 11.75
N ASP A 239 6.64 13.83 10.61
CA ASP A 239 7.82 14.48 9.99
C ASP A 239 7.72 16.01 9.90
N LEU A 240 6.60 16.54 9.41
CA LEU A 240 6.40 17.99 9.23
C LEU A 240 5.90 18.72 10.49
N ASN A 241 5.64 17.99 11.58
CA ASN A 241 5.10 18.52 12.83
C ASN A 241 5.72 17.84 14.08
N ALA A 242 6.98 17.40 13.96
CA ALA A 242 7.57 16.44 14.88
C ALA A 242 7.63 16.96 16.32
N THR A 243 8.02 18.22 16.51
CA THR A 243 8.08 18.86 17.83
C THR A 243 6.71 18.90 18.50
N LYS A 244 5.65 19.24 17.76
CA LYS A 244 4.29 19.32 18.33
C LYS A 244 3.78 17.94 18.72
N CYS A 245 3.90 16.96 17.83
CA CYS A 245 3.53 15.57 18.10
C CYS A 245 4.28 15.01 19.30
N PHE A 246 5.60 15.21 19.35
CA PHE A 246 6.43 14.75 20.45
C PHE A 246 6.06 15.42 21.77
N ASN A 247 5.84 16.74 21.80
CA ASN A 247 5.47 17.45 23.01
C ASN A 247 4.10 17.03 23.54
N ALA A 248 3.11 16.83 22.65
CA ALA A 248 1.80 16.33 23.01
C ALA A 248 1.89 14.92 23.62
N TRP A 249 2.66 14.03 22.98
CA TRP A 249 2.92 12.69 23.50
C TRP A 249 3.65 12.70 24.83
N LYS A 250 4.73 13.48 24.95
CA LYS A 250 5.53 13.58 26.18
C LYS A 250 4.70 14.10 27.36
N THR A 251 3.81 15.07 27.10
CA THR A 251 2.85 15.58 28.09
C THR A 251 1.88 14.49 28.54
N LYS A 252 1.42 13.65 27.60
CA LYS A 252 0.48 12.55 27.89
C LYS A 252 1.13 11.40 28.66
N VAL A 253 2.35 10.99 28.32
CA VAL A 253 3.03 9.87 28.99
C VAL A 253 3.72 10.25 30.29
N GLY A 254 4.03 11.55 30.50
CA GLY A 254 4.65 12.03 31.74
C GLY A 254 5.95 11.30 32.05
N ASP A 255 6.07 10.77 33.26
CA ASP A 255 7.25 10.05 33.76
C ASP A 255 7.36 8.62 33.20
N GLN A 256 6.29 8.08 32.60
CA GLN A 256 6.29 6.76 31.97
C GLN A 256 6.94 6.75 30.58
N TRP A 257 7.66 7.81 30.21
CA TRP A 257 8.36 7.90 28.92
C TRP A 257 9.53 6.92 28.81
N ASN A 258 10.14 6.49 29.92
CA ASN A 258 11.38 5.71 29.93
C ASN A 258 11.15 4.18 29.97
N THR A 259 10.11 3.68 29.30
CA THR A 259 9.86 2.24 29.09
C THR A 259 10.52 1.75 27.80
N PRO A 260 10.82 0.44 27.63
CA PRO A 260 11.43 -0.07 26.40
C PRO A 260 10.72 0.36 25.11
N ALA A 261 9.38 0.30 25.08
CA ALA A 261 8.59 0.73 23.93
C ALA A 261 8.64 2.25 23.70
N ASN A 262 8.59 3.05 24.77
CA ASN A 262 8.59 4.51 24.65
C ASN A 262 9.98 5.07 24.32
N ARG A 263 11.07 4.38 24.70
CA ARG A 263 12.44 4.72 24.28
C ARG A 263 12.59 4.70 22.75
N GLU A 264 11.94 3.76 22.07
CA GLU A 264 11.91 3.70 20.60
C GLU A 264 11.17 4.90 19.99
N ILE A 265 10.10 5.39 20.63
CA ILE A 265 9.42 6.62 20.20
C ILE A 265 10.37 7.82 20.35
N VAL A 266 11.06 7.93 21.49
CA VAL A 266 12.07 8.99 21.71
C VAL A 266 13.18 8.92 20.66
N TRP A 267 13.71 7.73 20.38
CA TRP A 267 14.71 7.51 19.34
C TRP A 267 14.21 7.88 17.95
N ARG A 268 12.98 7.48 17.61
CA ARG A 268 12.40 7.72 16.29
C ARG A 268 12.10 9.20 16.06
N MET A 269 11.71 9.91 17.11
CA MET A 269 11.33 11.31 17.05
C MET A 269 12.60 12.18 17.08
N ARG A 270 12.97 12.74 15.93
CA ARG A 270 14.19 13.54 15.76
C ARG A 270 13.97 15.02 16.14
N THR A 271 13.58 15.28 17.38
CA THR A 271 13.33 16.65 17.86
C THR A 271 14.38 17.10 18.88
N PRO A 272 14.64 18.40 19.07
CA PRO A 272 15.60 18.86 20.07
C PRO A 272 15.33 18.33 21.49
N ALA A 273 14.06 18.08 21.83
CA ALA A 273 13.65 17.56 23.13
C ALA A 273 14.07 16.08 23.35
N THR A 274 14.30 15.31 22.29
CA THR A 274 14.69 13.89 22.44
C THR A 274 16.18 13.71 22.70
N LEU A 275 17.03 14.66 22.30
CA LEU A 275 18.48 14.58 22.49
C LEU A 275 18.91 14.33 23.95
N PRO A 276 18.48 15.13 24.95
CA PRO A 276 18.84 14.85 26.34
C PRO A 276 18.25 13.52 26.84
N MET A 277 17.11 13.09 26.32
CA MET A 277 16.47 11.82 26.70
C MET A 277 17.22 10.62 26.13
N ILE A 278 17.73 10.70 24.90
CA ILE A 278 18.62 9.67 24.32
C ILE A 278 19.91 9.58 25.14
N ALA A 279 20.49 10.72 25.54
CA ALA A 279 21.65 10.73 26.42
C ALA A 279 21.38 10.12 27.81
N GLU A 280 20.15 10.23 28.32
CA GLU A 280 19.72 9.54 29.55
C GLU A 280 19.58 8.02 29.32
N ILE A 281 18.97 7.59 28.21
CA ILE A 281 18.86 6.17 27.84
C ILE A 281 20.25 5.52 27.76
N LEU A 282 21.22 6.18 27.14
CA LEU A 282 22.58 5.65 26.97
C LEU A 282 23.37 5.51 28.28
N LYS A 283 22.88 6.07 29.40
CA LYS A 283 23.47 5.88 30.73
C LYS A 283 22.92 4.67 31.48
N ASP A 284 21.92 3.99 30.92
CA ASP A 284 21.35 2.79 31.51
C ASP A 284 22.32 1.61 31.38
N GLU A 285 22.88 1.20 32.52
CA GLU A 285 23.86 0.10 32.62
C GLU A 285 23.28 -1.26 32.22
N GLN A 286 21.96 -1.38 32.06
CA GLN A 286 21.31 -2.62 31.61
C GLN A 286 21.30 -2.79 30.08
N LEU A 287 21.70 -1.77 29.31
CA LEU A 287 21.77 -1.87 27.86
C LEU A 287 22.94 -2.76 27.41
N ASN A 288 22.66 -3.68 26.49
CA ASN A 288 23.71 -4.43 25.79
C ASN A 288 24.30 -3.62 24.62
N GLU A 289 25.44 -4.06 24.10
CA GLU A 289 26.15 -3.39 23.00
C GLU A 289 25.28 -3.10 21.77
N LYS A 290 24.37 -4.01 21.39
CA LYS A 290 23.47 -3.81 20.25
C LYS A 290 22.44 -2.71 20.53
N GLN A 291 21.93 -2.64 21.76
CA GLN A 291 20.99 -1.60 22.16
C GLN A 291 21.69 -0.24 22.24
N ILE A 292 22.91 -0.18 22.76
CA ILE A 292 23.72 1.04 22.76
C ILE A 292 23.93 1.52 21.31
N ALA A 293 24.33 0.63 20.40
CA ALA A 293 24.53 0.95 18.98
C ALA A 293 23.24 1.37 18.25
N HIS A 294 22.07 0.95 18.72
CA HIS A 294 20.78 1.36 18.17
C HIS A 294 20.43 2.81 18.55
N PHE A 295 20.71 3.22 19.79
CA PHE A 295 20.41 4.57 20.29
C PHE A 295 21.47 5.63 19.99
N PHE A 296 22.67 5.21 19.58
CA PHE A 296 23.74 6.08 19.08
C PHE A 296 23.45 6.58 17.65
#